data_AF-A0A1F3WDT3-F1
#
_entry.id   AF-A0A1F3WDT3-F1
#
_cell.length_a   1.000
_cell.length_b   1.000
_cell.length_c   1.000
_cell.angle_alpha   90.00
_cell.angle_beta   90.00
_cell.angle_gamma   90.00
#
_symmetry.space_group_name_H-M   'P 1'
#
loop_
_entity.id
_entity.type
_entity.pdbx_description
1 polymer ?
#
loop_
_entity_poly.entity_id
_entity_poly.type
_entity_poly.pdbx_seq_one_letter_code
_entity_poly.pdbx_strand_id
1 'polypeptide(L)'
;MEFSLTQDGSPVDLTGCTVKFYMKDATTGSVKINGTTCVITDATKGKCRYNWSGSDTNTVATYLGEVEVTFPDGKIQTGYKQLSIIIRDDI
;
A
#
# COMPACT_ATOMS: atom_id res chain seq x y z
N MET A 1 -7.24 4.01 3.49
CA MET A 1 -7.43 3.09 2.35
C MET A 1 -7.24 1.66 2.82
N GLU A 2 -8.21 0.78 2.59
CA GLU A 2 -8.10 -0.64 2.94
C GLU A 2 -7.57 -1.45 1.75
N PHE A 3 -6.69 -2.41 2.01
CA PHE A 3 -6.19 -3.39 1.05
C PHE A 3 -6.64 -4.79 1.49
N SER A 4 -6.99 -5.61 0.50
CA SER A 4 -7.17 -7.05 0.67
C SER A 4 -6.12 -7.74 -0.19
N LEU A 5 -5.12 -8.32 0.46
CA LEU A 5 -3.98 -8.97 -0.20
C LEU A 5 -4.37 -10.41 -0.51
N THR A 6 -4.41 -10.73 -1.80
CA THR A 6 -4.70 -12.08 -2.29
C THR A 6 -3.61 -12.57 -3.22
N GLN A 7 -3.36 -13.87 -3.17
CA GLN A 7 -2.47 -14.60 -4.05
C GLN A 7 -3.22 -15.82 -4.58
N ASP A 8 -3.29 -15.95 -5.90
CA ASP A 8 -4.02 -17.03 -6.58
C ASP A 8 -5.48 -17.19 -6.10
N GLY A 9 -6.14 -16.06 -5.83
CA GLY A 9 -7.53 -16.01 -5.34
C GLY A 9 -7.71 -16.30 -3.85
N SER A 10 -6.64 -16.60 -3.12
CA SER A 10 -6.67 -16.85 -1.67
C SER A 10 -6.10 -15.67 -0.88
N PRO A 11 -6.63 -15.33 0.31
CA PRO A 11 -6.06 -14.28 1.15
C PRO A 11 -4.65 -14.66 1.62
N VAL A 12 -3.75 -13.67 1.67
CA VAL A 12 -2.41 -13.82 2.25
C VAL A 12 -2.51 -13.66 3.76
N ASP A 13 -2.01 -14.61 4.54
CA ASP A 13 -1.95 -14.47 6.00
C ASP A 13 -0.85 -13.46 6.39
N LEU A 14 -1.24 -12.44 7.14
CA LEU A 14 -0.36 -11.36 7.60
C LEU A 14 0.05 -11.51 9.08
N THR A 15 -0.18 -12.67 9.68
CA THR A 15 0.14 -12.93 11.09
C THR A 15 1.66 -12.80 11.32
N GLY A 16 2.04 -11.83 12.16
CA GLY A 16 3.44 -11.51 12.43
C GLY A 16 4.16 -10.78 11.29
N CYS A 17 3.45 -10.43 10.21
CA CYS A 17 4.02 -9.70 9.09
C CYS A 17 4.08 -8.20 9.37
N THR A 18 4.93 -7.50 8.63
CA THR A 18 4.91 -6.04 8.52
C THR A 18 4.47 -5.67 7.11
N VAL A 19 3.52 -4.74 6.98
CA VAL A 19 3.08 -4.24 5.67
C VAL A 19 3.45 -2.77 5.53
N LYS A 20 4.10 -2.42 4.43
CA LYS A 20 4.44 -1.02 4.09
C LYS A 20 3.75 -0.61 2.81
N PHE A 21 3.30 0.64 2.75
CA PHE A 21 2.77 1.27 1.54
C PHE A 21 3.79 2.22 0.94
N TYR A 22 3.91 2.16 -0.38
CA TYR A 22 4.74 3.04 -1.19
C TYR A 22 3.85 3.72 -2.23
N MET A 23 4.21 4.95 -2.58
CA MET A 23 3.50 5.72 -3.59
C MET A 23 4.47 6.59 -4.36
N LYS A 24 4.37 6.56 -5.69
CA LYS A 24 5.14 7.42 -6.58
C LYS A 24 4.24 8.06 -7.62
N ASP A 25 4.64 9.22 -8.09
CA ASP A 25 3.98 9.90 -9.19
C ASP A 25 4.03 9.01 -10.45
N ALA A 26 2.89 8.82 -11.09
CA ALA A 26 2.76 7.89 -12.21
C ALA A 26 3.44 8.39 -13.48
N THR A 27 3.68 9.70 -13.59
CA THR A 27 4.25 10.34 -14.79
C THR A 27 5.75 10.56 -14.65
N THR A 28 6.19 11.09 -13.52
CA THR A 28 7.58 11.45 -13.24
C THR A 28 8.36 10.35 -12.52
N GLY A 29 7.66 9.40 -11.87
CA GLY A 29 8.28 8.38 -11.03
C GLY A 29 8.77 8.89 -9.67
N SER A 30 8.56 10.18 -9.35
CA SER A 30 8.99 10.77 -8.08
C SER A 30 8.28 10.12 -6.90
N VAL A 31 9.05 9.70 -5.88
CA VAL A 31 8.50 9.04 -4.70
C VAL A 31 7.76 10.07 -3.83
N LYS A 32 6.49 9.81 -3.54
CA LYS A 32 5.65 10.59 -2.63
C LYS A 32 5.59 9.96 -1.23
N ILE A 33 5.49 8.62 -1.17
CA ILE A 33 5.54 7.83 0.07
C ILE A 33 6.60 6.75 -0.10
N ASN A 34 7.61 6.77 0.77
CA ASN A 34 8.75 5.85 0.72
C ASN A 34 8.68 4.77 1.81
N GLY A 35 7.58 4.01 1.85
CA GLY A 35 7.45 2.85 2.73
C GLY A 35 6.99 3.21 4.14
N THR A 36 5.70 3.51 4.28
CA THR A 36 5.07 3.78 5.58
C THR A 36 4.24 2.59 6.04
N THR A 37 4.32 2.25 7.32
CA THR A 37 3.64 1.08 7.90
C THR A 37 2.13 1.19 7.80
N CYS A 38 1.49 0.15 7.26
CA CYS A 38 0.05 -0.04 7.28
C CYS A 38 -0.39 -0.69 8.59
N VAL A 39 -1.63 -0.40 9.02
CA VAL A 39 -2.27 -1.09 10.14
C VAL A 39 -2.89 -2.39 9.63
N ILE A 40 -2.49 -3.53 10.17
CA ILE A 40 -3.15 -4.81 9.87
C ILE A 40 -4.51 -4.81 10.58
N THR A 41 -5.59 -5.00 9.83
CA THR A 41 -6.97 -4.95 10.34
C THR A 41 -7.58 -6.33 10.50
N ASP A 42 -7.19 -7.30 9.68
CA ASP A 42 -7.57 -8.71 9.79
C ASP A 42 -6.46 -9.57 9.16
N ALA A 43 -5.58 -10.12 10.00
CA ALA A 43 -4.36 -10.78 9.56
C ALA A 43 -4.64 -12.04 8.73
N THR A 44 -5.55 -12.90 9.18
CA THR A 44 -5.86 -14.18 8.51
C THR A 44 -6.64 -14.00 7.21
N LYS A 45 -7.23 -12.83 6.99
CA LYS A 45 -7.91 -12.45 5.73
C LYS A 45 -7.08 -11.54 4.83
N GLY A 46 -5.81 -11.30 5.14
CA GLY A 46 -4.95 -10.47 4.32
C GLY A 46 -5.36 -9.00 4.27
N LYS A 47 -6.00 -8.49 5.32
CA LYS A 47 -6.49 -7.10 5.34
C LYS A 47 -5.56 -6.19 6.11
N CYS A 48 -5.22 -5.07 5.47
CA CYS A 48 -4.51 -3.98 6.11
C CYS A 48 -5.03 -2.62 5.61
N ARG A 49 -4.67 -1.56 6.31
CA ARG A 49 -5.12 -0.20 6.04
C ARG A 49 -3.95 0.76 6.05
N TYR A 50 -3.82 1.54 4.97
CA TYR A 50 -3.02 2.75 4.99
C TYR A 50 -3.86 3.92 5.52
N ASN A 51 -3.35 4.60 6.53
CA ASN A 51 -3.96 5.80 7.09
C ASN A 51 -3.32 7.02 6.42
N TRP A 52 -4.11 7.75 5.64
CA TRP A 52 -3.62 8.93 4.93
C TRP A 52 -3.30 10.07 5.90
N SER A 53 -2.19 10.75 5.66
CA SER A 53 -1.88 12.05 6.23
C SER A 53 -2.16 13.16 5.22
N GLY A 54 -2.36 14.40 5.68
CA GLY A 54 -2.63 15.53 4.79
C GLY A 54 -1.51 15.78 3.77
N SER A 55 -0.25 15.52 4.13
CA SER A 55 0.91 15.65 3.24
C SER A 55 0.98 14.59 2.14
N ASP A 56 0.29 13.45 2.31
CA ASP A 56 0.29 12.38 1.32
C ASP A 56 -0.56 12.76 0.10
N THR A 57 -1.60 13.55 0.32
CA THR A 57 -2.61 13.91 -0.68
C THR A 57 -2.63 15.40 -1.04
N ASN A 58 -1.61 16.17 -0.67
CA ASN A 58 -1.55 17.61 -0.91
C ASN A 58 -1.05 18.02 -2.30
N THR A 59 -0.93 17.08 -3.24
CA THR A 59 -0.45 17.38 -4.60
C THR A 59 -1.33 16.66 -5.60
N VAL A 60 -1.93 17.43 -6.51
CA VAL A 60 -2.79 16.93 -7.58
C VAL A 60 -1.94 16.24 -8.63
N ALA A 61 -2.13 14.92 -8.77
CA ALA A 61 -1.55 14.10 -9.83
C ALA A 61 -2.17 12.69 -9.80
N THR A 62 -1.76 11.86 -10.76
CA THR A 62 -1.98 10.41 -10.69
C THR A 62 -0.75 9.76 -10.09
N TYR A 63 -0.97 8.87 -9.13
CA TYR A 63 0.06 8.14 -8.42
C TYR A 63 -0.12 6.63 -8.59
N LEU A 64 0.99 5.91 -8.56
CA LEU A 64 1.02 4.46 -8.48
C LEU A 64 1.40 4.07 -7.05
N GLY A 65 0.49 3.37 -6.39
CA GLY A 65 0.68 2.80 -5.07
C GLY A 65 0.99 1.31 -5.13
N GLU A 66 1.86 0.86 -4.23
CA GLU A 66 2.15 -0.56 -4.02
C GLU A 66 2.30 -0.87 -2.54
N VAL A 67 2.10 -2.14 -2.19
CA VAL A 67 2.29 -2.64 -0.83
C VAL A 67 3.37 -3.72 -0.83
N GLU A 68 4.18 -3.70 0.21
CA GLU A 68 5.24 -4.66 0.47
C GLU A 68 4.93 -5.37 1.79
N VAL A 69 5.01 -6.69 1.78
CA VAL A 69 4.83 -7.51 2.98
C VAL A 69 6.18 -8.12 3.34
N THR A 70 6.62 -7.92 4.57
CA THR A 70 7.75 -8.63 5.18
C THR A 70 7.22 -9.69 6.12
N PHE A 71 7.55 -10.95 5.87
CA PHE A 71 7.14 -12.10 6.67
C PHE A 71 8.06 -12.32 7.88
N PRO A 72 7.62 -13.08 8.90
CA PRO A 72 8.43 -13.37 10.10
C PRO A 72 9.76 -14.07 9.80
N ASP A 73 9.83 -14.81 8.70
CA ASP A 73 11.05 -15.48 8.22
C ASP A 73 11.99 -14.56 7.43
N GLY A 74 11.66 -13.27 7.35
CA GLY A 74 12.43 -12.25 6.64
C GLY A 74 12.20 -12.22 5.14
N LYS A 75 11.34 -13.08 4.58
CA LYS A 75 10.97 -12.99 3.17
C LYS A 75 10.21 -11.71 2.91
N ILE A 76 10.51 -11.08 1.79
CA ILE A 76 9.83 -9.88 1.32
C ILE A 76 9.04 -10.25 0.07
N GLN A 77 7.76 -9.91 0.06
CA GLN A 77 6.90 -10.02 -1.11
C GLN A 77 6.39 -8.64 -1.50
N THR A 78 6.73 -8.23 -2.72
CA THR A 78 6.30 -6.99 -3.35
C THR A 78 5.37 -7.28 -4.52
N GLY A 79 4.82 -6.24 -5.14
CA GLY A 79 4.14 -6.40 -6.43
C GLY A 79 2.72 -6.94 -6.35
N TYR A 80 2.06 -6.85 -5.18
CA TYR A 80 0.61 -6.91 -5.16
C TYR A 80 0.06 -5.81 -6.07
N LYS A 81 -0.93 -6.15 -6.91
CA LYS A 81 -1.49 -5.33 -7.99
C LYS A 81 -1.36 -3.82 -7.73
N GLN A 82 -0.54 -3.13 -8.53
CA GLN A 82 -0.36 -1.68 -8.42
C GLN A 82 -1.72 -0.97 -8.48
N LEU A 83 -1.92 -0.02 -7.57
CA LEU A 83 -3.14 0.77 -7.47
C LEU A 83 -2.91 2.13 -8.09
N SER A 84 -3.79 2.54 -9.00
CA SER A 84 -3.84 3.92 -9.48
C SER A 84 -4.62 4.77 -8.49
N ILE A 85 -3.97 5.79 -7.93
CA ILE A 85 -4.57 6.78 -7.02
C ILE A 85 -4.60 8.13 -7.75
N ILE A 86 -5.77 8.74 -7.85
CA ILE A 86 -5.94 10.05 -8.49
C ILE A 86 -6.30 11.06 -7.42
N ILE A 87 -5.39 12.01 -7.17
CA ILE A 87 -5.66 13.16 -6.30
C ILE A 87 -6.14 14.30 -7.19
N ARG A 88 -7.29 14.88 -6.84
CA ARG A 88 -7.90 16.02 -7.53
C ARG A 88 -7.87 17.23 -6.62
N ASP A 89 -7.89 18.40 -7.23
CA ASP A 89 -8.10 19.65 -6.50
C ASP A 89 -9.48 19.64 -5.84
N ASP A 90 -9.59 20.27 -4.67
CA ASP A 90 -10.87 20.47 -4.01
C ASP A 90 -11.61 21.58 -4.78
N ILE A 91 -12.80 21.28 -5.29
CA ILE A 91 -13.61 22.23 -6.06
C ILE A 91 -14.57 23.02 -5.17
#